data_AF-J3J776-F1
#
_entry.id   AF-J3J776-F1
#
_cell.length_a   1.000
_cell.length_b   1.000
_cell.length_c   1.000
_cell.angle_alpha   90.00
_cell.angle_beta   90.00
_cell.angle_gamma   90.00
#
_symmetry.space_group_name_H-M   'P 1'
#
loop_
_entity.id
_entity.type
_entity.pdbx_description
1 polymer ?
#
loop_
_entity_poly.entity_id
_entity_poly.type
_entity_poly.pdbx_seq_one_letter_code
_entity_poly.pdbx_strand_id
1 'polypeptide(L)'
;EALGAPWPDVSDEALASSARQWLTPWGRRLASGAPLSSVSMLDALRSMLPWPQAARLDELAPEKLPIPSGGTRPIDWSGPHPVLTLRVQQAFGWTDTPRLVDGRVPLVLHLTDPAGRPAAVTSDLTSFWAGPYRDVRAQLRGRYPKHPWPEDPLHAEPTNRAKRRK
;
A
#
# COMPACT_ATOMS: atom_id res chain seq x y z
N GLU A 1 -7.10 14.42 -1.61
CA GLU A 1 -6.25 15.61 -1.93
C GLU A 1 -5.43 15.48 -3.22
N ALA A 2 -4.82 14.32 -3.56
CA ALA A 2 -3.83 14.23 -4.65
C ALA A 2 -4.35 14.46 -6.09
N LEU A 3 -5.59 14.08 -6.42
CA LEU A 3 -6.12 14.14 -7.80
C LEU A 3 -7.11 15.30 -8.05
N GLY A 4 -7.86 15.73 -7.04
CA GLY A 4 -8.88 16.78 -7.18
C GLY A 4 -10.00 16.41 -8.17
N ALA A 5 -10.70 17.39 -8.71
CA ALA A 5 -11.74 17.14 -9.72
C ALA A 5 -11.18 16.36 -10.93
N PRO A 6 -11.92 15.39 -11.51
CA PRO A 6 -13.32 15.06 -11.25
C PRO A 6 -13.53 13.93 -10.23
N TRP A 7 -12.55 13.64 -9.37
CA TRP A 7 -12.70 12.65 -8.31
C TRP A 7 -13.64 13.19 -7.22
N PRO A 8 -14.66 12.42 -6.81
CA PRO A 8 -15.63 12.89 -5.83
C PRO A 8 -14.99 13.02 -4.45
N ASP A 9 -15.48 13.98 -3.68
CA ASP A 9 -15.23 14.03 -2.24
C ASP A 9 -16.07 12.92 -1.57
N VAL A 10 -15.40 12.02 -0.88
CA VAL A 10 -15.99 10.87 -0.17
C VAL A 10 -15.78 10.97 1.34
N SER A 11 -15.51 12.17 1.86
CA SER A 11 -15.55 12.44 3.29
C SER A 11 -16.96 12.22 3.85
N ASP A 12 -17.06 11.93 5.15
CA ASP A 12 -18.35 11.69 5.81
C ASP A 12 -19.31 12.88 5.63
N GLU A 13 -18.81 14.11 5.72
CA GLU A 13 -19.55 15.35 5.49
C GLU A 13 -20.11 15.43 4.05
N ALA A 14 -19.27 15.14 3.05
CA ALA A 14 -19.66 15.16 1.64
C ALA A 14 -20.67 14.05 1.32
N LEU A 15 -20.46 12.84 1.86
CA LEU A 15 -21.37 11.71 1.67
C LEU A 15 -22.72 11.95 2.34
N ALA A 16 -22.75 12.51 3.54
CA ALA A 16 -23.99 12.83 4.25
C ALA A 16 -24.78 13.93 3.53
N SER A 17 -24.11 15.01 3.11
CA SER A 17 -24.75 16.14 2.43
C SER A 17 -25.28 15.79 1.03
N SER A 18 -24.61 14.87 0.32
CA SER A 18 -25.00 14.42 -1.03
C SER A 18 -25.77 13.09 -1.05
N ALA A 19 -26.17 12.56 0.11
CA ALA A 19 -26.83 11.24 0.27
C ALA A 19 -27.98 10.99 -0.71
N ARG A 20 -28.83 11.99 -0.93
CA ARG A 20 -29.97 11.87 -1.87
C ARG A 20 -29.54 11.61 -3.31
N GLN A 21 -28.39 12.12 -3.73
CA GLN A 21 -27.89 11.96 -5.10
C GLN A 21 -27.33 10.56 -5.30
N TRP A 22 -26.33 10.17 -4.52
CA TRP A 22 -25.64 8.90 -4.72
C TRP A 22 -26.45 7.69 -4.25
N LEU A 23 -27.41 7.82 -3.32
CA LEU A 23 -28.33 6.72 -2.96
C LEU A 23 -29.47 6.50 -3.97
N THR A 24 -29.63 7.37 -4.98
CA THR A 24 -30.74 7.29 -5.94
C THR A 24 -30.94 5.89 -6.54
N PRO A 25 -29.89 5.16 -6.97
CA PRO A 25 -30.05 3.79 -7.51
C PRO A 25 -30.69 2.80 -6.53
N TRP A 26 -30.48 3.01 -5.22
CA TRP A 26 -31.00 2.16 -4.14
C TRP A 26 -32.30 2.70 -3.52
N GLY A 27 -32.68 3.94 -3.83
CA GLY A 27 -33.79 4.65 -3.18
C GLY A 27 -35.11 3.90 -3.19
N ARG A 28 -35.50 3.27 -4.32
CA ARG A 28 -36.74 2.48 -4.42
C ARG A 28 -36.73 1.28 -3.47
N ARG A 29 -35.60 0.58 -3.37
CA ARG A 29 -35.45 -0.61 -2.53
C ARG A 29 -35.46 -0.25 -1.05
N LEU A 30 -34.79 0.85 -0.69
CA LEU A 30 -34.82 1.38 0.67
C LEU A 30 -36.23 1.85 1.07
N ALA A 31 -36.93 2.54 0.16
CA ALA A 31 -38.30 2.97 0.39
C ALA A 31 -39.29 1.81 0.56
N SER A 32 -39.01 0.64 -0.01
CA SER A 32 -39.82 -0.58 0.19
C SER A 32 -39.48 -1.35 1.47
N GLY A 33 -38.69 -0.76 2.39
CA GLY A 33 -38.36 -1.35 3.69
C GLY A 33 -37.17 -2.29 3.70
N ALA A 34 -36.35 -2.33 2.63
CA ALA A 34 -35.11 -3.09 2.67
C ALA A 34 -34.13 -2.47 3.69
N PRO A 35 -33.35 -3.29 4.41
CA PRO A 35 -32.41 -2.77 5.38
C PRO A 35 -31.29 -1.98 4.69
N LEU A 36 -30.80 -0.92 5.33
CA LEU A 36 -29.70 -0.11 4.81
C LEU A 36 -28.42 -0.95 4.60
N SER A 37 -28.23 -1.98 5.43
CA SER A 37 -27.13 -2.96 5.29
C SER A 37 -27.17 -3.76 3.98
N SER A 38 -28.28 -3.74 3.23
CA SER A 38 -28.35 -4.34 1.89
C SER A 38 -27.70 -3.49 0.79
N VAL A 39 -27.32 -2.25 1.11
CA VAL A 39 -26.59 -1.36 0.20
C VAL A 39 -25.09 -1.62 0.34
N SER A 40 -24.49 -2.14 -0.72
CA SER A 40 -23.03 -2.27 -0.81
C SER A 40 -22.41 -0.88 -0.88
N MET A 41 -21.71 -0.47 0.19
CA MET A 41 -21.00 0.81 0.21
C MET A 41 -19.91 0.86 -0.87
N LEU A 42 -19.29 -0.27 -1.20
CA LEU A 42 -18.32 -0.34 -2.29
C LEU A 42 -18.97 0.03 -3.63
N ASP A 43 -20.14 -0.54 -3.94
CA ASP A 43 -20.84 -0.26 -5.19
C ASP A 43 -21.38 1.18 -5.22
N ALA A 44 -21.84 1.68 -4.07
CA ALA A 44 -22.25 3.07 -3.92
C ALA A 44 -21.10 4.04 -4.26
N LEU A 45 -19.95 3.88 -3.60
CA LEU A 45 -18.77 4.73 -3.82
C LEU A 45 -18.23 4.59 -5.25
N ARG A 46 -18.24 3.38 -5.82
CA ARG A 46 -17.82 3.17 -7.23
C ARG A 46 -18.76 3.87 -8.21
N SER A 47 -20.06 3.91 -7.94
CA SER A 47 -21.02 4.60 -8.81
C SER A 47 -20.88 6.12 -8.82
N MET A 48 -20.21 6.69 -7.80
CA MET A 48 -19.89 8.12 -7.74
C MET A 48 -18.72 8.51 -8.64
N LEU A 49 -17.92 7.55 -9.14
CA LEU A 49 -16.79 7.85 -10.01
C LEU A 49 -17.25 8.06 -11.45
N PRO A 50 -16.97 9.23 -12.06
CA PRO A 50 -17.31 9.46 -13.45
C PRO A 50 -16.44 8.57 -14.36
N TRP A 51 -17.01 8.20 -15.50
CA TRP A 51 -16.20 7.70 -16.62
C TRP A 51 -15.44 8.86 -17.24
N PRO A 52 -14.14 8.72 -17.60
CA PRO A 52 -13.34 7.49 -17.61
C PRO A 52 -12.55 7.20 -16.32
N GLN A 53 -12.59 8.06 -15.30
CA GLN A 53 -11.78 7.92 -14.07
C GLN A 53 -12.04 6.63 -13.32
N ALA A 54 -13.29 6.14 -13.33
CA ALA A 54 -13.65 4.84 -12.77
C ALA A 54 -12.76 3.69 -13.30
N ALA A 55 -12.35 3.73 -14.58
CA ALA A 55 -11.52 2.70 -15.18
C ALA A 55 -10.04 2.78 -14.76
N ARG A 56 -9.59 3.94 -14.23
CA ARG A 56 -8.20 4.17 -13.80
C ARG A 56 -7.99 3.97 -12.30
N LEU A 57 -9.04 3.73 -11.51
CA LEU A 57 -8.91 3.61 -10.05
C LEU A 57 -7.91 2.50 -9.67
N ASP A 58 -8.04 1.32 -10.26
CA ASP A 58 -7.19 0.17 -9.94
C ASP A 58 -5.72 0.38 -10.39
N GLU A 59 -5.50 1.21 -11.40
CA GLU A 59 -4.17 1.63 -11.86
C GLU A 59 -3.55 2.65 -10.90
N LEU A 60 -4.33 3.64 -10.49
CA LEU A 60 -3.86 4.77 -9.66
C LEU A 60 -3.67 4.38 -8.20
N ALA A 61 -4.56 3.54 -7.68
CA ALA A 61 -4.60 3.09 -6.30
C ALA A 61 -4.75 1.56 -6.22
N PRO A 62 -3.73 0.80 -6.65
CA PRO A 62 -3.79 -0.66 -6.66
C PRO A 62 -3.91 -1.20 -5.22
N GLU A 63 -4.65 -2.31 -5.07
CA GLU A 63 -4.76 -3.01 -3.79
C GLU A 63 -3.45 -3.69 -3.37
N LYS A 64 -2.63 -4.10 -4.36
CA LYS A 64 -1.41 -4.88 -4.15
C LYS A 64 -0.32 -4.45 -5.12
N LEU A 65 0.94 -4.54 -4.69
CA LEU A 65 2.11 -4.33 -5.55
C LEU A 65 2.97 -5.59 -5.66
N PRO A 66 3.58 -5.83 -6.83
CA PRO A 66 4.65 -6.80 -6.94
C PRO A 66 5.86 -6.35 -6.09
N ILE A 67 6.57 -7.33 -5.53
CA ILE A 67 7.79 -7.08 -4.74
C ILE A 67 9.00 -7.78 -5.36
N PRO A 68 10.24 -7.29 -5.13
CA PRO A 68 11.45 -7.85 -5.73
C PRO A 68 11.64 -9.35 -5.46
N SER A 69 11.27 -9.84 -4.28
CA SER A 69 11.37 -11.27 -3.93
C SER A 69 10.38 -12.18 -4.66
N GLY A 70 9.58 -11.63 -5.58
CA GLY A 70 8.46 -12.28 -6.24
C GLY A 70 7.17 -12.26 -5.41
N GLY A 71 6.05 -12.43 -6.11
CA GLY A 71 4.70 -12.33 -5.55
C GLY A 71 4.23 -10.89 -5.38
N THR A 72 3.09 -10.72 -4.69
CA THR A 72 2.49 -9.40 -4.42
C THR A 72 2.25 -9.18 -2.93
N ARG A 73 2.21 -7.90 -2.51
CA ARG A 73 1.89 -7.47 -1.14
C ARG A 73 0.75 -6.47 -1.14
N PRO A 74 -0.20 -6.56 -0.19
CA PRO A 74 -1.24 -5.56 -0.04
C PRO A 74 -0.65 -4.20 0.33
N ILE A 75 -1.29 -3.16 -0.18
CA ILE A 75 -1.08 -1.78 0.21
C ILE A 75 -2.17 -1.42 1.21
N ASP A 76 -1.77 -0.87 2.35
CA ASP A 76 -2.67 -0.27 3.32
C ASP A 76 -2.90 1.20 2.96
N TRP A 77 -4.14 1.53 2.62
CA TRP A 77 -4.61 2.86 2.23
C TRP A 77 -5.37 3.58 3.36
N SER A 78 -5.42 3.01 4.56
CA SER A 78 -6.19 3.57 5.68
C SER A 78 -5.59 4.86 6.26
N GLY A 79 -4.29 5.09 6.02
CA GLY A 79 -3.56 6.26 6.48
C GLY A 79 -3.43 7.37 5.43
N PRO A 80 -2.76 8.49 5.78
CA PRO A 80 -2.51 9.60 4.86
C PRO A 80 -1.56 9.23 3.70
N HIS A 81 -0.78 8.16 3.86
CA HIS A 81 0.10 7.62 2.83
C HIS A 81 -0.17 6.12 2.67
N PRO A 82 -0.08 5.60 1.43
CA PRO A 82 -0.13 4.17 1.18
C PRO A 82 1.08 3.49 1.82
N VAL A 83 0.84 2.44 2.59
CA VAL A 83 1.87 1.69 3.29
C VAL A 83 1.99 0.28 2.73
N LEU A 84 3.21 -0.17 2.43
CA LEU A 84 3.50 -1.57 2.09
C LEU A 84 4.45 -2.16 3.14
N THR A 85 3.97 -3.19 3.84
CA THR A 85 4.77 -3.89 4.85
C THR A 85 5.46 -5.11 4.27
N LEU A 86 6.78 -5.21 4.44
CA LEU A 86 7.57 -6.35 4.00
C LEU A 86 8.81 -6.54 4.88
N ARG A 87 9.43 -7.72 4.81
CA ARG A 87 10.68 -7.96 5.54
C ARG A 87 11.85 -7.30 4.80
N VAL A 88 12.85 -6.82 5.53
CA VAL A 88 14.05 -6.15 4.95
C VAL A 88 14.65 -6.97 3.80
N GLN A 89 14.79 -8.29 3.96
CA GLN A 89 15.35 -9.18 2.94
C GLN A 89 14.52 -9.35 1.67
N GLN A 90 13.23 -8.99 1.71
CA GLN A 90 12.36 -9.00 0.53
C GLN A 90 12.52 -7.74 -0.32
N ALA A 91 13.12 -6.69 0.25
CA ALA A 91 13.37 -5.41 -0.39
C ALA A 91 14.78 -5.29 -0.99
N PHE A 92 15.65 -6.29 -0.82
CA PHE A 92 16.96 -6.28 -1.50
C PHE A 92 16.80 -6.22 -3.02
N GLY A 93 17.73 -5.55 -3.70
CA GLY A 93 17.61 -5.29 -5.13
C GLY A 93 16.63 -4.18 -5.50
N TRP A 94 15.88 -3.62 -4.55
CA TRP A 94 14.94 -2.54 -4.82
C TRP A 94 15.63 -1.18 -4.77
N THR A 95 15.88 -0.60 -5.95
CA THR A 95 16.67 0.64 -6.10
C THR A 95 15.88 1.90 -5.76
N ASP A 96 14.59 1.91 -6.06
CA ASP A 96 13.72 3.09 -5.96
C ASP A 96 12.39 2.74 -5.30
N THR A 97 11.90 3.62 -4.43
CA THR A 97 10.56 3.47 -3.85
C THR A 97 9.50 3.86 -4.89
N PRO A 98 8.50 3.01 -5.18
CA PRO A 98 7.41 3.39 -6.07
C PRO A 98 6.66 4.63 -5.58
N ARG A 99 6.19 5.41 -6.53
CA ARG A 99 5.20 6.48 -6.30
C ARG A 99 3.90 6.08 -6.98
N LEU A 100 2.81 6.15 -6.23
CA LEU A 100 1.46 5.82 -6.65
C LEU A 100 0.71 7.09 -7.09
N VAL A 101 -0.49 6.92 -7.65
CA VAL A 101 -1.36 8.02 -8.06
C VAL A 101 -0.64 8.95 -9.07
N ASP A 102 -0.24 8.38 -10.22
CA ASP A 102 0.53 9.08 -11.26
C ASP A 102 1.80 9.78 -10.72
N GLY A 103 2.51 9.12 -9.80
CA GLY A 103 3.77 9.63 -9.23
C GLY A 103 3.63 10.67 -8.10
N ARG A 104 2.40 11.04 -7.73
CA ARG A 104 2.12 12.11 -6.78
C ARG A 104 2.29 11.68 -5.33
N VAL A 105 2.00 10.40 -5.02
CA VAL A 105 1.95 9.90 -3.65
C VAL A 105 3.08 8.90 -3.43
N PRO A 106 4.05 9.18 -2.53
CA PRO A 106 5.10 8.23 -2.23
C PRO A 106 4.55 7.03 -1.46
N LEU A 107 4.97 5.82 -1.84
CA LEU A 107 4.73 4.62 -1.04
C LEU A 107 5.62 4.66 0.21
N VAL A 108 5.06 4.38 1.37
CA VAL A 108 5.82 4.21 2.61
C VAL A 108 6.04 2.72 2.83
N LEU A 109 7.29 2.32 3.02
CA LEU A 109 7.67 0.95 3.31
C LEU A 109 7.86 0.77 4.81
N HIS A 110 7.08 -0.13 5.38
CA HIS A 110 7.29 -0.63 6.74
C HIS A 110 8.16 -1.88 6.64
N LEU A 111 9.45 -1.71 6.89
CA LEU A 111 10.43 -2.77 6.86
C LEU A 111 10.44 -3.51 8.20
N THR A 112 10.34 -4.84 8.11
CA THR A 112 10.27 -5.73 9.29
C THR A 112 11.45 -6.70 9.36
N ASP A 113 11.71 -7.21 10.56
CA ASP A 113 12.63 -8.31 10.79
C ASP A 113 12.04 -9.66 10.33
N PRO A 114 12.81 -10.77 10.33
CA PRO A 114 12.30 -12.08 9.97
C PRO A 114 11.10 -12.58 10.78
N ALA A 115 10.90 -12.07 12.00
CA ALA A 115 9.78 -12.40 12.89
C ALA A 115 8.59 -11.42 12.72
N GLY A 116 8.65 -10.49 11.77
CA GLY A 116 7.59 -9.52 11.49
C GLY A 116 7.58 -8.31 12.42
N ARG A 117 8.61 -8.10 13.25
CA ARG A 117 8.68 -6.92 14.11
C ARG A 117 9.19 -5.72 13.32
N PRO A 118 8.72 -4.49 13.61
CA PRO A 118 9.21 -3.30 12.93
C PRO A 118 10.72 -3.14 13.06
N ALA A 119 11.38 -2.84 11.94
CA ALA A 119 12.82 -2.60 11.87
C ALA A 119 13.12 -1.18 11.35
N ALA A 120 12.38 -0.71 10.35
CA ALA A 120 12.50 0.66 9.83
C ALA A 120 11.21 1.08 9.11
N VAL A 121 11.04 2.39 8.94
CA VAL A 121 10.01 2.99 8.10
C VAL A 121 10.71 3.94 7.14
N THR A 122 10.44 3.83 5.84
CA THR A 122 11.03 4.73 4.84
C THR A 122 10.12 4.93 3.63
N SER A 123 10.09 6.15 3.08
CA SER A 123 9.54 6.44 1.75
C SER A 123 10.62 6.59 0.67
N ASP A 124 11.90 6.46 1.06
CA ASP A 124 13.06 6.58 0.19
C ASP A 124 14.02 5.41 0.48
N LEU A 125 13.91 4.36 -0.33
CA LEU A 125 14.75 3.17 -0.25
C LEU A 125 16.20 3.50 -0.59
N THR A 126 16.44 4.35 -1.58
CA THR A 126 17.78 4.72 -2.03
C THR A 126 18.58 5.32 -0.88
N SER A 127 18.00 6.31 -0.18
CA SER A 127 18.60 6.93 1.00
C SER A 127 18.70 5.95 2.18
N PHE A 128 17.70 5.09 2.38
CA PHE A 128 17.73 4.06 3.42
C PHE A 128 18.90 3.09 3.25
N TRP A 129 19.13 2.60 2.03
CA TRP A 129 20.23 1.69 1.70
C TRP A 129 21.60 2.35 1.85
N ALA A 130 21.71 3.64 1.50
CA ALA A 130 22.97 4.38 1.57
C ALA A 130 23.45 4.66 3.02
N GLY A 131 22.53 4.75 3.98
CA GLY A 131 22.84 5.11 5.37
C GLY A 131 22.19 4.19 6.40
N PRO A 132 20.92 4.44 6.80
CA PRO A 132 20.27 3.78 7.94
C PRO A 132 20.30 2.24 7.94
N TYR A 133 20.35 1.61 6.75
CA TYR A 133 20.46 0.17 6.64
C TYR A 133 21.68 -0.40 7.39
N ARG A 134 22.79 0.34 7.50
CA ARG A 134 24.01 -0.14 8.18
C ARG A 134 23.75 -0.51 9.65
N ASP A 135 22.98 0.31 10.35
CA ASP A 135 22.63 0.10 11.76
C ASP A 135 21.60 -1.02 11.91
N VAL A 136 20.57 -1.01 11.05
CA VAL A 136 19.56 -2.09 10.97
C VAL A 136 20.25 -3.43 10.71
N ARG A 137 21.20 -3.48 9.78
CA ARG A 137 22.01 -4.66 9.47
C ARG A 137 22.81 -5.13 10.69
N ALA A 138 23.48 -4.24 11.40
CA ALA A 138 24.29 -4.59 12.58
C ALA A 138 23.42 -5.27 13.64
N GLN A 139 22.24 -4.72 13.92
CA GLN A 139 21.28 -5.28 14.87
C GLN A 139 20.71 -6.62 14.40
N LEU A 140 20.20 -6.68 13.16
CA LEU A 140 19.52 -7.86 12.64
C LEU A 140 20.48 -9.03 12.41
N ARG A 141 21.74 -8.78 12.04
CA ARG A 141 22.74 -9.84 11.87
C ARG A 141 23.06 -10.56 13.18
N GLY A 142 23.10 -9.85 14.31
CA GLY A 142 23.28 -10.46 15.63
C GLY A 142 22.08 -11.31 16.05
N ARG A 143 20.86 -10.79 15.84
CA ARG A 143 19.61 -11.46 16.25
C ARG A 143 19.19 -12.61 15.34
N TYR A 144 19.49 -12.52 14.04
CA TYR A 144 19.07 -13.46 13.01
C TYR A 144 20.27 -13.92 12.15
N PRO A 145 21.25 -14.62 12.73
CA PRO A 145 22.51 -14.95 12.05
C PRO A 145 22.35 -15.90 10.84
N LYS A 146 21.23 -16.64 10.79
CA LYS A 146 20.90 -17.55 9.67
C LYS A 146 20.36 -16.84 8.43
N HIS A 147 20.03 -15.54 8.51
CA HIS A 147 19.50 -14.77 7.39
C HIS A 147 20.60 -14.02 6.63
N PRO A 148 20.39 -13.70 5.34
CA PRO A 148 21.33 -12.89 4.57
C PRO A 148 21.22 -11.40 4.95
N TRP A 149 22.37 -10.80 5.24
CA TRP A 149 22.53 -9.39 5.59
C TRP A 149 23.70 -8.79 4.80
N PRO A 150 23.52 -8.59 3.48
CA PRO A 150 24.57 -8.13 2.56
C PRO A 150 25.09 -6.75 2.96
N GLU A 151 26.33 -6.43 2.57
CA GLU A 151 26.85 -5.05 2.71
C GLU A 151 26.33 -4.15 1.61
N ASP A 152 26.11 -4.73 0.43
CA ASP A 152 25.48 -4.09 -0.72
C ASP A 152 24.03 -4.63 -0.88
N PRO A 153 23.02 -3.95 -0.31
CA PRO A 153 21.62 -4.36 -0.44
C PRO A 153 21.01 -4.05 -1.81
N LEU A 154 21.62 -3.14 -2.59
CA LEU A 154 21.12 -2.71 -3.91
C LEU A 154 21.36 -3.79 -4.99
N HIS A 155 22.41 -4.59 -4.84
CA HIS A 155 22.73 -5.67 -5.78
C HIS A 155 22.51 -7.07 -5.19
N ALA A 156 21.96 -7.16 -3.98
CA ALA A 156 21.68 -8.43 -3.34
C ALA A 156 20.40 -9.07 -3.86
N GLU A 157 20.40 -10.39 -4.02
CA GLU A 157 19.19 -11.12 -4.41
C GLU A 157 18.12 -11.05 -3.30
N PRO A 158 16.90 -10.61 -3.61
CA PRO A 158 15.80 -10.61 -2.65
C PRO A 158 15.38 -12.04 -2.32
N THR A 159 15.04 -12.29 -1.06
CA THR A 159 14.69 -13.65 -0.63
C THR A 159 13.62 -13.71 0.43
N ASN A 160 12.84 -14.79 0.35
CA ASN A 160 11.85 -15.16 1.34
C ASN A 160 12.40 -16.07 2.44
N ARG A 161 13.62 -16.60 2.29
CA ARG A 161 14.16 -17.71 3.06
C ARG A 161 15.39 -17.32 3.89
N ALA A 162 15.66 -18.09 4.93
CA ALA A 162 16.98 -18.09 5.58
C ALA A 162 18.03 -18.72 4.64
N LYS A 163 19.32 -18.47 4.89
CA LYS A 163 20.42 -19.04 4.10
C LYS A 163 20.29 -20.57 4.03
N ARG A 164 20.43 -21.12 2.84
CA ARG A 164 20.47 -22.57 2.63
C ARG A 164 21.81 -23.09 3.20
N ARG A 165 21.77 -24.09 4.10
CA ARG A 165 22.99 -24.77 4.54
C ARG A 165 23.64 -25.39 3.29
N LYS A 166 24.91 -25.07 3.05
CA LYS A 166 25.78 -25.90 2.22
C LYS A 166 26.14 -27.15 3.02
#